data_AF-A0A257C6B3-F1
#
_entry.id   AF-A0A257C6B3-F1
#
_cell.length_a   1.000
_cell.length_b   1.000
_cell.length_c   1.000
_cell.angle_alpha   90.00
_cell.angle_beta   90.00
_cell.angle_gamma   90.00
#
_symmetry.space_group_name_H-M   'P 1'
#
loop_
_entity.id
_entity.type
_entity.pdbx_description
1 polymer ?
#
loop_
_entity_poly.entity_id
_entity_poly.type
_entity_poly.pdbx_seq_one_letter_code
_entity_poly.pdbx_strand_id
1 'polypeptide(L)'
;MKEYRLKAWPELPAVFRRIVYRRLLSDLSQRALCEAEMHQRSGLSNADVRALIHFLSAEELLEVTERPEIISRWRLPALLPTWLRRA
;
A
#
# COMPACT_ATOMS: atom_id res chain seq x y z
N MET A 1 0.41 5.37 7.96
CA MET A 1 1.01 5.38 6.60
C MET A 1 -0.07 5.74 5.59
N LYS A 2 0.25 6.48 4.50
CA LYS A 2 -0.74 6.80 3.46
C LYS A 2 -1.01 5.57 2.59
N GLU A 3 -2.28 5.32 2.34
CA GLU A 3 -2.74 4.36 1.36
C GLU A 3 -3.34 5.08 0.17
N TYR A 4 -3.09 4.55 -1.01
CA TYR A 4 -3.55 5.07 -2.27
C TYR A 4 -4.45 4.03 -2.93
N ARG A 5 -5.62 4.46 -3.38
CA ARG A 5 -6.55 3.66 -4.17
C ARG A 5 -6.93 4.41 -5.44
N LEU A 6 -7.12 3.68 -6.53
CA LEU A 6 -7.54 4.26 -7.78
C LEU A 6 -9.05 4.56 -7.77
N LYS A 7 -9.44 5.81 -8.07
CA LYS A 7 -10.84 6.25 -8.19
C LYS A 7 -11.43 5.96 -9.56
N ALA A 8 -10.62 6.16 -10.62
CA ALA A 8 -11.02 5.99 -12.01
C ALA A 8 -9.82 5.53 -12.84
N TRP A 9 -10.09 4.92 -13.99
CA TRP A 9 -9.04 4.34 -14.83
C TRP A 9 -8.31 5.43 -15.64
N PRO A 10 -6.97 5.59 -15.50
CA PRO A 10 -6.19 6.61 -16.20
C PRO A 10 -5.93 6.23 -17.66
N GLU A 11 -5.76 7.25 -18.50
CA GLU A 11 -5.03 7.11 -19.76
C GLU A 11 -3.53 7.25 -19.50
N LEU A 12 -2.79 6.14 -19.64
CA LEU A 12 -1.35 6.14 -19.35
C LEU A 12 -0.52 6.76 -20.49
N PRO A 13 0.29 7.80 -20.23
CA PRO A 13 1.23 8.34 -21.21
C PRO A 13 2.34 7.34 -21.55
N ALA A 14 3.08 7.62 -22.62
CA ALA A 14 4.11 6.72 -23.17
C ALA A 14 5.18 6.32 -22.14
N VAL A 15 5.46 7.20 -21.18
CA VAL A 15 6.41 7.01 -20.07
C VAL A 15 6.03 5.80 -19.19
N PHE A 16 4.73 5.52 -19.02
CA PHE A 16 4.22 4.42 -18.20
C PHE A 16 3.79 3.18 -19.02
N ARG A 17 4.29 3.01 -20.25
CA ARG A 17 3.90 1.88 -21.13
C ARG A 17 4.31 0.50 -20.62
N ARG A 18 5.27 0.40 -19.69
CA ARG A 18 5.74 -0.90 -19.19
C ARG A 18 4.58 -1.66 -18.55
N ILE A 19 4.51 -2.97 -18.82
CA ILE A 19 3.41 -3.85 -18.35
C ILE A 19 3.26 -3.82 -16.82
N VAL A 20 4.36 -3.55 -16.12
CA VAL A 20 4.43 -3.44 -14.66
C VAL A 20 3.56 -2.30 -14.14
N TYR A 21 3.54 -1.13 -14.79
CA TYR A 21 2.66 -0.02 -14.38
C TYR A 21 1.19 -0.37 -14.57
N ARG A 22 0.83 -1.06 -15.67
CA ARG A 22 -0.55 -1.52 -15.89
C ARG A 22 -0.99 -2.51 -14.82
N ARG A 23 -0.13 -3.47 -14.46
CA ARG A 23 -0.40 -4.41 -13.35
C ARG A 23 -0.57 -3.68 -12.02
N LEU A 24 0.28 -2.68 -11.76
CA LEU A 24 0.18 -1.88 -10.53
C LEU A 24 -1.13 -1.08 -10.48
N LEU A 25 -1.59 -0.51 -11.61
CA LEU A 25 -2.91 0.13 -11.69
C LEU A 25 -4.05 -0.86 -11.45
N SER A 26 -3.97 -2.07 -12.01
CA SER A 26 -4.96 -3.13 -11.74
C SER A 26 -5.00 -3.50 -10.26
N ASP A 27 -3.84 -3.52 -9.59
CA ASP A 27 -3.78 -3.73 -8.15
C ASP A 27 -4.42 -2.54 -7.39
N LEU A 28 -4.12 -1.30 -7.77
CA LEU A 28 -4.67 -0.09 -7.13
C LEU A 28 -6.17 0.10 -7.33
N SER A 29 -6.77 -0.45 -8.40
CA SER A 29 -8.22 -0.43 -8.57
C SER A 29 -8.93 -1.44 -7.67
N GLN A 30 -8.26 -2.56 -7.36
CA GLN A 30 -8.81 -3.63 -6.53
C GLN A 30 -8.66 -3.35 -5.03
N ARG A 31 -7.57 -2.71 -4.62
CA ARG A 31 -7.24 -2.48 -3.20
C ARG A 31 -6.44 -1.21 -2.99
N ALA A 32 -6.54 -0.65 -1.78
CA ALA A 32 -5.67 0.42 -1.35
C ALA A 32 -4.28 -0.14 -0.99
N LEU A 33 -3.21 0.50 -1.45
CA LEU A 33 -1.82 0.09 -1.20
C LEU A 33 -0.99 1.28 -0.72
N CYS A 34 0.00 1.01 0.13
CA CYS A 34 1.03 2.00 0.46
C CYS A 34 2.22 1.94 -0.51
N GLU A 35 3.07 2.96 -0.53
CA GLU A 35 4.24 3.04 -1.43
C GLU A 35 5.19 1.83 -1.28
N ALA A 36 5.37 1.34 -0.06
CA ALA A 36 6.22 0.19 0.22
C ALA A 36 5.67 -1.11 -0.40
N GLU A 37 4.35 -1.34 -0.30
CA GLU A 37 3.69 -2.50 -0.92
C GLU A 37 3.71 -2.39 -2.45
N MET A 38 3.53 -1.19 -3.00
CA MET A 38 3.64 -0.97 -4.45
C MET A 38 5.05 -1.31 -4.96
N HIS A 39 6.09 -0.87 -4.27
CA HIS A 39 7.47 -1.21 -4.59
C HIS A 39 7.71 -2.72 -4.56
N GLN A 40 7.29 -3.39 -3.48
CA GLN A 40 7.48 -4.84 -3.31
C GLN A 40 6.75 -5.67 -4.38
N ARG A 41 5.53 -5.28 -4.77
CA ARG A 41 4.71 -6.03 -5.74
C ARG A 41 5.13 -5.79 -7.18
N SER A 42 5.49 -4.56 -7.51
CA SER A 42 5.80 -4.17 -8.89
C SER A 42 7.27 -4.37 -9.26
N GLY A 43 8.18 -4.34 -8.27
CA GLY A 43 9.62 -4.32 -8.52
C GLY A 43 10.12 -3.01 -9.18
N LEU A 44 9.28 -1.98 -9.24
CA LEU A 44 9.66 -0.65 -9.72
C LEU A 44 10.58 0.05 -8.72
N SER A 45 11.43 0.95 -9.18
CA SER A 45 12.22 1.78 -8.25
C SER A 45 11.30 2.69 -7.42
N ASN A 46 11.77 3.15 -6.25
CA ASN A 46 11.01 4.08 -5.43
C ASN A 46 10.69 5.38 -6.21
N ALA A 47 11.63 5.84 -7.05
CA ALA A 47 11.43 7.00 -7.92
C ALA A 47 10.30 6.77 -8.95
N ASP A 48 10.25 5.59 -9.58
CA ASP A 48 9.20 5.25 -10.54
C ASP A 48 7.80 5.18 -9.89
N VAL A 49 7.71 4.60 -8.69
CA VAL A 49 6.45 4.53 -7.93
C VAL A 49 5.99 5.94 -7.57
N ARG A 50 6.89 6.79 -7.08
CA ARG A 50 6.55 8.19 -6.76
C ARG A 50 6.15 8.99 -7.99
N ALA A 51 6.84 8.81 -9.13
CA ALA A 51 6.48 9.46 -10.38
C ALA A 51 5.07 9.06 -10.84
N LEU A 52 4.72 7.77 -10.72
CA LEU A 52 3.38 7.29 -11.03
C LEU A 52 2.33 7.90 -10.09
N ILE A 53 2.57 7.86 -8.77
CA ILE A 53 1.64 8.42 -7.78
C ILE A 53 1.44 9.92 -8.02
N HIS A 54 2.52 10.65 -8.31
CA HIS A 54 2.46 12.07 -8.61
C HIS A 54 1.60 12.33 -9.86
N PHE A 55 1.80 11.57 -10.94
CA PHE A 55 0.96 11.66 -12.14
C PHE A 55 -0.52 11.41 -11.82
N LEU A 56 -0.83 10.31 -11.15
CA LEU A 56 -2.22 9.96 -10.83
C LEU A 56 -2.86 10.95 -9.84
N SER A 57 -2.07 11.55 -8.94
CA SER A 57 -2.54 12.59 -8.03
C SER A 57 -2.79 13.91 -8.76
N ALA A 58 -1.97 14.26 -9.75
CA ALA A 58 -2.16 15.46 -10.55
C ALA A 58 -3.44 15.39 -11.42
N GLU A 59 -3.78 14.18 -11.87
CA GLU A 59 -5.02 13.89 -12.60
C GLU A 59 -6.23 13.66 -11.66
N GLU A 60 -6.07 13.83 -10.35
CA GLU A 60 -7.11 13.60 -9.32
C GLU A 60 -7.69 12.17 -9.30
N LEU A 61 -6.95 11.19 -9.82
CA LEU A 61 -7.37 9.79 -9.96
C LEU A 61 -7.12 8.95 -8.71
N LEU A 62 -6.51 9.51 -7.68
CA LEU A 62 -6.22 8.83 -6.42
C LEU A 62 -7.17 9.23 -5.29
N GLU A 63 -7.60 8.23 -4.56
CA GLU A 63 -8.14 8.35 -3.21
C GLU A 63 -7.01 8.09 -2.23
N VAL A 64 -6.78 9.04 -1.32
CA VAL A 64 -5.74 8.96 -0.30
C VAL A 64 -6.41 8.78 1.04
N THR A 65 -6.13 7.65 1.68
CA THR A 65 -6.66 7.33 3.01
C THR A 65 -5.49 7.18 3.97
N GLU A 66 -5.64 7.71 5.18
CA GLU A 66 -4.70 7.43 6.25
C GLU A 66 -4.96 6.03 6.79
N ARG A 67 -4.03 5.09 6.55
CA ARG A 67 -4.07 3.81 7.25
C ARG A 67 -3.65 4.07 8.68
N PRO A 68 -4.54 3.89 9.67
CA PRO A 68 -4.12 3.90 11.05
C PRO A 68 -3.10 2.77 11.19
N GLU A 69 -1.91 3.09 11.70
CA GLU A 69 -1.03 2.05 12.19
C GLU A 69 -1.80 1.37 13.32
N ILE A 70 -2.37 0.20 13.01
CA ILE A 70 -2.86 -0.69 14.06
C ILE A 70 -1.60 -1.15 14.76
N ILE A 71 -1.14 -0.35 15.71
CA ILE A 71 -0.19 -0.78 16.74
C ILE A 71 -0.85 -2.01 17.32
N SER A 72 -0.31 -3.18 16.99
CA SER A 72 -0.80 -4.47 17.44
C SER A 72 -0.74 -4.47 18.97
N ARG A 73 -1.84 -4.05 19.60
CA ARG A 73 -2.04 -4.01 21.05
C ARG A 73 -1.99 -5.40 21.70
N TRP A 74 -1.86 -6.45 20.88
CA TRP A 74 -1.73 -7.85 21.29
C TRP A 74 -0.28 -8.32 21.46
N ARG A 75 0.64 -7.43 21.84
CA ARG A 75 1.79 -7.83 22.67
C ARG A 75 1.36 -7.79 24.14
N LEU A 76 0.41 -8.65 24.51
CA LEU A 76 0.31 -9.04 25.90
C LEU A 76 1.52 -9.94 26.16
N PRO A 77 2.49 -9.58 27.03
CA PRO A 77 3.34 -10.61 27.59
C PRO A 77 2.39 -11.60 28.24
N ALA A 78 2.57 -12.88 27.93
CA ALA A 78 1.85 -13.98 28.55
C ALA A 78 2.14 -13.97 30.06
N LEU A 79 1.44 -13.12 30.82
CA LEU A 79 1.21 -13.30 32.24
C LEU A 79 0.17 -14.40 32.37
N LEU A 80 0.55 -15.60 31.92
CA LEU A 80 -0.15 -16.81 32.27
C LEU A 80 -0.05 -16.93 33.80
N PRO A 81 -1.18 -17.07 34.50
CA PRO A 81 -1.22 -16.97 35.94
C PRO A 81 -0.49 -18.17 36.58
N THR A 82 0.30 -17.89 37.61
CA THR A 82 1.29 -18.78 38.24
C THR A 82 0.71 -19.94 39.07
N TRP A 83 -0.61 -20.16 39.05
CA TRP A 83 -1.28 -21.21 39.84
C TRP A 83 -1.15 -22.63 39.26
N LEU A 84 -0.47 -22.78 38.12
CA LEU A 84 -0.05 -24.08 37.56
C LEU A 84 1.30 -24.56 38.12
N ARG A 85 1.65 -24.14 39.34
CA ARG A 85 2.83 -24.59 40.08
C ARG A 85 2.38 -25.30 41.37
N ARG A 86 1.75 -26.47 41.20
CA ARG A 86 1.52 -27.43 42.31
C ARG A 86 2.73 -28.36 42.42
N ALA A 87 3.45 -28.23 43.53
CA ALA A 87 4.21 -29.28 44.20
C ALA A 87 4.09 -29.01 45.69
#